data_AF-W6RQR8-F1
#
_entry.id   AF-W6RQR8-F1
#
_cell.length_a   1.000
_cell.length_b   1.000
_cell.length_c   1.000
_cell.angle_alpha   90.00
_cell.angle_beta   90.00
_cell.angle_gamma   90.00
#
_symmetry.space_group_name_H-M   'P 1'
#
loop_
_entity.id
_entity.type
_entity.pdbx_description
1 polymer ?
#
loop_
_entity_poly.entity_id
_entity_poly.type
_entity_poly.pdbx_seq_one_letter_code
_entity_poly.pdbx_strand_id
1 'polypeptide(L)'
;MLTFSPLGANTYAYHATHVAFNKRGTEVVVNHGGGGGVYVFSVDAELDPKYMDRFHSVMELPREPVITSGALPYPDLREIGSTAIREKHFAKAIDFYSDLIYRNDDRESHQDHRAFLSVCHSNRATALLLRRQRGDTYACVRDCIKALEIHRGNSKALLRLIKSFTTMEHIGLARKCVQKFKEWYPNDTAIEKMEEDVEALTPNDRPELVAPEGVVDYQERYGGSTNHQTDIKEANFFGSRDQYIIAGSDCGHMYIWNRDTSKIQGIFEADDHILNICQPHPDQFMIATAGIDDDILLWQPILERPDAFLSRRVEDPYEFMEKRADGMGGRIHLHMLRDLARDNSQCVQS
;
A
#
# COMPACT_ATOMS: atom_id res chain seq x y z
N MET A 1 -5.84 4.52 19.59
CA MET A 1 -6.29 5.25 18.38
C MET A 1 -5.69 4.59 17.14
N LEU A 2 -6.52 4.18 16.18
CA LEU A 2 -6.05 3.61 14.91
C LEU A 2 -5.67 4.75 13.96
N THR A 3 -4.52 4.67 13.26
CA THR A 3 -4.12 5.69 12.28
C THR A 3 -3.84 5.12 10.90
N PHE A 4 -4.32 5.83 9.86
CA PHE A 4 -4.07 5.55 8.44
C PHE A 4 -2.83 6.27 7.90
N SER A 5 -2.36 7.27 8.65
CA SER A 5 -1.19 8.06 8.32
C SER A 5 -0.35 8.21 9.58
N PRO A 6 0.36 7.15 10.00
CA PRO A 6 1.33 7.29 11.09
C PRO A 6 2.43 8.30 10.72
N LEU A 7 2.53 8.69 9.44
CA LEU A 7 3.49 9.64 8.93
C LEU A 7 3.00 11.09 8.72
N GLY A 8 1.81 11.44 9.26
CA GLY A 8 1.37 12.83 9.37
C GLY A 8 1.13 13.54 8.04
N ALA A 9 0.65 12.83 7.00
CA ALA A 9 0.14 13.51 5.81
C ALA A 9 -1.17 14.24 6.19
N ASN A 10 -1.33 15.47 5.69
CA ASN A 10 -2.42 16.41 5.97
C ASN A 10 -3.75 15.71 6.38
N THR A 11 -4.05 15.74 7.68
CA THR A 11 -5.07 14.90 8.34
C THR A 11 -6.50 15.20 7.90
N TYR A 12 -6.74 16.35 7.28
CA TYR A 12 -8.04 16.74 6.74
C TYR A 12 -8.54 15.87 5.58
N ALA A 13 -7.69 14.97 5.04
CA ALA A 13 -8.04 14.14 3.90
C ALA A 13 -8.15 12.65 4.23
N TYR A 14 -7.97 12.22 5.48
CA TYR A 14 -8.09 10.81 5.88
C TYR A 14 -9.30 10.62 6.82
N HIS A 15 -10.32 9.88 6.38
CA HIS A 15 -11.47 9.52 7.21
C HIS A 15 -11.89 8.07 6.94
N ALA A 16 -12.29 7.39 8.01
CA ALA A 16 -12.89 6.06 7.90
C ALA A 16 -14.33 6.21 7.38
N THR A 17 -14.63 5.47 6.32
CA THR A 17 -15.97 5.46 5.70
C THR A 17 -16.81 4.29 6.22
N HIS A 18 -16.14 3.24 6.71
CA HIS A 18 -16.76 2.08 7.32
C HIS A 18 -15.76 1.33 8.19
N VAL A 19 -16.25 0.68 9.25
CA VAL A 19 -15.48 -0.23 10.09
C VAL A 19 -16.29 -1.49 10.37
N ALA A 20 -15.64 -2.66 10.37
CA ALA A 20 -16.27 -3.92 10.73
C ALA A 20 -15.28 -4.83 11.47
N PHE A 21 -15.78 -5.59 12.45
CA PHE A 21 -14.98 -6.61 13.12
C PHE A 21 -14.96 -7.91 12.30
N ASN A 22 -13.88 -8.67 12.42
CA ASN A 22 -13.90 -10.08 12.02
C ASN A 22 -14.82 -10.89 12.96
N LYS A 23 -15.13 -12.15 12.62
CA LYS A 23 -16.03 -13.00 13.42
C LYS A 23 -15.56 -13.23 14.85
N ARG A 24 -14.25 -13.11 15.09
CA ARG A 24 -13.64 -13.31 16.42
C ARG A 24 -13.53 -12.04 17.25
N GLY A 25 -13.80 -10.87 16.67
CA GLY A 25 -13.59 -9.57 17.30
C GLY A 25 -12.12 -9.20 17.55
N THR A 26 -11.16 -9.89 16.93
CA THR A 26 -9.72 -9.66 17.15
C THR A 26 -9.11 -8.65 16.18
N GLU A 27 -9.80 -8.38 15.07
CA GLU A 27 -9.35 -7.46 14.03
C GLU A 27 -10.51 -6.61 13.55
N VAL A 28 -10.16 -5.41 13.07
CA VAL A 28 -11.08 -4.45 12.49
C VAL A 28 -10.62 -4.15 11.06
N VAL A 29 -11.50 -4.38 10.09
CA VAL A 29 -11.33 -3.86 8.74
C VAL A 29 -11.89 -2.45 8.70
N VAL A 30 -11.18 -1.56 8.01
CA VAL A 30 -11.53 -0.17 7.86
C VAL A 30 -11.41 0.22 6.39
N ASN A 31 -12.49 0.73 5.83
CA ASN A 31 -12.46 1.33 4.51
C ASN A 31 -12.15 2.82 4.63
N HIS A 32 -11.35 3.32 3.70
CA HIS A 32 -10.81 4.67 3.75
C HIS A 32 -11.30 5.51 2.57
N GLY A 33 -11.77 6.72 2.87
CA GLY A 33 -12.26 7.70 1.87
C GLY A 33 -11.13 8.45 1.17
N GLY A 34 -11.44 9.31 0.20
CA GLY A 34 -10.43 10.16 -0.46
C GLY A 34 -9.30 9.42 -1.21
N GLY A 35 -9.55 8.21 -1.69
CA GLY A 35 -8.64 7.44 -2.54
C GLY A 35 -7.62 6.59 -1.80
N GLY A 36 -7.86 6.31 -0.52
CA GLY A 36 -7.07 5.32 0.23
C GLY A 36 -7.43 3.88 -0.16
N GLY A 37 -6.73 2.92 0.45
CA GLY A 37 -7.08 1.50 0.35
C GLY A 37 -8.00 1.03 1.48
N VAL A 38 -8.25 -0.26 1.53
CA VAL A 38 -8.85 -0.92 2.71
C VAL A 38 -7.74 -1.36 3.64
N TYR A 39 -7.93 -1.21 4.95
CA TYR A 39 -6.91 -1.52 5.96
C TYR A 39 -7.47 -2.48 7.00
N VAL A 40 -6.63 -3.37 7.50
CA VAL A 40 -6.96 -4.22 8.66
C VAL A 40 -6.05 -3.84 9.81
N PHE A 41 -6.64 -3.67 10.98
CA PHE A 41 -5.96 -3.41 12.25
C PHE A 41 -6.24 -4.57 13.21
N SER A 42 -5.25 -4.93 14.03
CA SER A 42 -5.50 -5.79 15.19
C SER A 42 -6.00 -4.94 16.35
N VAL A 43 -6.94 -5.50 17.10
CA VAL A 43 -7.45 -4.90 18.34
C VAL A 43 -6.37 -4.91 19.43
N ASP A 44 -5.50 -5.93 19.43
CA ASP A 44 -4.42 -6.11 20.40
C ASP A 44 -3.08 -5.52 19.94
N ALA A 45 -3.09 -4.67 18.91
CA ALA A 45 -1.85 -4.19 18.28
C ALA A 45 -1.03 -3.21 19.14
N GLU A 46 -1.50 -2.84 20.35
CA GLU A 46 -0.63 -2.22 21.37
C GLU A 46 0.53 -3.13 21.81
N LEU A 47 0.42 -4.45 21.58
CA LEU A 47 1.47 -5.43 21.90
C LEU A 47 2.54 -5.57 20.81
N ASP A 48 2.31 -5.03 19.60
CA ASP A 48 3.24 -5.15 18.48
C ASP A 48 4.13 -3.89 18.36
N PRO A 49 5.47 -4.00 18.36
CA PRO A 49 6.33 -2.85 18.14
C PRO A 49 5.97 -2.13 16.85
N LYS A 50 5.80 -0.81 16.94
CA LYS A 50 5.39 0.00 15.79
C LYS A 50 6.50 0.02 14.76
N TYR A 51 6.16 0.22 13.49
CA TYR A 51 7.14 0.19 12.39
C TYR A 51 8.27 1.22 12.57
N MET A 52 8.01 2.38 13.18
CA MET A 52 9.07 3.36 13.45
C MET A 52 10.00 2.93 14.59
N ASP A 53 9.50 2.21 15.59
CA ASP A 53 10.34 1.62 16.64
C ASP A 53 11.26 0.54 16.06
N ARG A 54 10.70 -0.30 15.18
CA ARG A 54 11.44 -1.30 14.40
C ARG A 54 12.50 -0.65 13.51
N PHE A 55 12.15 0.44 12.83
CA PHE A 55 13.10 1.23 12.05
C PHE A 55 14.27 1.71 12.90
N HIS A 56 14.01 2.33 14.06
CA HIS A 56 15.07 2.80 14.94
C HIS A 56 15.95 1.66 15.44
N SER A 57 15.35 0.54 15.85
CA SER A 57 16.07 -0.67 16.26
C SER A 57 17.00 -1.20 15.16
N VAL A 58 16.51 -1.32 13.92
CA VAL A 58 17.31 -1.75 12.76
C VAL A 58 18.52 -0.83 12.53
N MET A 59 18.34 0.49 12.71
CA MET A 59 19.40 1.48 12.49
C MET A 59 20.49 1.44 13.56
N GLU A 60 20.26 0.83 14.72
CA GLU A 60 21.27 0.69 15.78
C GLU A 60 22.15 -0.55 15.61
N LEU A 61 21.71 -1.52 14.81
CA LEU A 61 22.42 -2.79 14.60
C LEU A 61 23.53 -2.68 13.54
N PRO A 62 24.57 -3.54 13.62
CA PRO A 62 25.63 -3.57 12.61
C PRO A 62 25.15 -4.17 11.28
N ARG A 63 25.81 -3.78 10.19
CA ARG A 63 25.56 -4.29 8.84
C ARG A 63 25.83 -5.80 8.73
N GLU A 64 24.96 -6.51 8.02
CA GLU A 64 25.20 -7.90 7.56
C GLU A 64 25.96 -7.93 6.21
N PRO A 65 26.54 -9.07 5.79
CA PRO A 65 27.19 -9.21 4.48
C PRO A 65 26.34 -8.72 3.31
N VAL A 66 26.94 -8.22 2.21
CA VAL A 66 26.13 -7.74 1.09
C VAL A 66 25.41 -8.90 0.40
N ILE A 67 24.12 -8.73 0.10
CA ILE A 67 23.35 -9.76 -0.61
C ILE A 67 23.84 -9.84 -2.07
N THR A 68 24.34 -11.02 -2.48
CA THR A 68 24.79 -11.26 -3.86
C THR A 68 23.67 -11.91 -4.67
N SER A 69 23.15 -11.20 -5.68
CA SER A 69 21.99 -11.65 -6.47
C SER A 69 22.17 -13.05 -7.10
N GLY A 70 23.39 -13.40 -7.52
CA GLY A 70 23.68 -14.71 -8.13
C GLY A 70 23.61 -15.89 -7.16
N ALA A 71 23.70 -15.66 -5.85
CA ALA A 71 23.65 -16.70 -4.83
C ALA A 71 22.23 -16.93 -4.28
N LEU A 72 21.27 -16.09 -4.65
CA LEU A 72 19.90 -16.19 -4.15
C LEU A 72 19.11 -17.30 -4.85
N PRO A 73 18.26 -18.04 -4.11
CA PRO A 73 17.40 -19.05 -4.67
C PRO A 73 16.38 -18.46 -5.65
N TYR A 74 15.74 -19.35 -6.40
CA TYR A 74 14.63 -19.07 -7.31
C TYR A 74 14.90 -17.91 -8.31
N PRO A 75 15.98 -17.97 -9.12
CA PRO A 75 16.32 -16.91 -10.07
C PRO A 75 15.16 -16.62 -11.04
N ASP A 76 14.48 -17.66 -11.53
CA ASP A 76 13.36 -17.50 -12.49
C ASP A 76 12.17 -16.75 -11.87
N LEU A 77 11.82 -17.06 -10.61
CA LEU A 77 10.74 -16.35 -9.92
C LEU A 77 11.11 -14.89 -9.68
N ARG A 78 12.37 -14.60 -9.34
CA ARG A 78 12.85 -13.21 -9.19
C ARG A 78 12.80 -12.45 -10.52
N GLU A 79 13.07 -13.12 -11.63
CA GLU A 79 13.03 -12.50 -12.94
C GLU A 79 11.59 -12.16 -13.39
N ILE A 80 10.61 -13.01 -13.07
CA ILE A 80 9.19 -12.72 -13.32
C ILE A 80 8.77 -11.42 -12.63
N GLY A 81 9.02 -11.31 -11.32
CA GLY A 81 8.66 -10.12 -10.56
C GLY A 81 9.43 -8.87 -11.01
N SER A 82 10.71 -9.02 -11.39
CA SER A 82 11.52 -7.92 -11.91
C SER A 82 11.06 -7.45 -13.29
N THR A 83 10.63 -8.39 -14.14
CA THR A 83 10.05 -8.09 -15.46
C THR A 83 8.78 -7.28 -15.31
N ALA A 84 7.86 -7.70 -14.44
CA ALA A 84 6.63 -6.95 -14.17
C ALA A 84 6.90 -5.49 -13.73
N ILE A 85 7.94 -5.26 -12.91
CA ILE A 85 8.34 -3.88 -12.54
C ILE A 85 8.89 -3.11 -13.75
N ARG A 86 9.77 -3.72 -14.56
CA ARG A 86 10.35 -3.06 -15.75
C ARG A 86 9.29 -2.71 -16.80
N GLU A 87 8.30 -3.57 -16.96
CA GLU A 87 7.16 -3.39 -17.85
C GLU A 87 6.06 -2.49 -17.25
N LYS A 88 6.28 -1.96 -16.04
CA LYS A 88 5.38 -1.06 -15.31
C LYS A 88 4.05 -1.70 -14.87
N HIS A 89 3.96 -3.03 -14.86
CA HIS A 89 2.86 -3.79 -14.28
C HIS A 89 2.96 -3.86 -12.75
N PHE A 90 2.86 -2.70 -12.09
CA PHE A 90 3.18 -2.59 -10.66
C PHE A 90 2.20 -3.34 -9.76
N ALA A 91 0.90 -3.30 -10.06
CA ALA A 91 -0.10 -4.04 -9.28
C ALA A 91 0.15 -5.55 -9.33
N LYS A 92 0.44 -6.07 -10.53
CA LYS A 92 0.82 -7.47 -10.75
C LYS A 92 2.10 -7.84 -10.01
N ALA A 93 3.10 -6.95 -10.02
CA ALA A 93 4.35 -7.16 -9.27
C ALA A 93 4.11 -7.21 -7.76
N ILE A 94 3.25 -6.33 -7.21
CA ILE A 94 2.91 -6.31 -5.79
C ILE A 94 2.22 -7.62 -5.37
N ASP A 95 1.22 -8.06 -6.13
CA ASP A 95 0.50 -9.31 -5.85
C ASP A 95 1.42 -10.53 -5.96
N PHE A 96 2.33 -10.54 -6.95
CA PHE A 96 3.33 -11.58 -7.13
C PHE A 96 4.28 -11.68 -5.93
N TYR A 97 4.86 -10.56 -5.50
CA TYR A 97 5.78 -10.57 -4.36
C TYR A 97 5.06 -10.86 -3.04
N SER A 98 3.80 -10.47 -2.87
CA SER A 98 3.04 -10.78 -1.66
C SER A 98 2.78 -12.28 -1.52
N ASP A 99 2.43 -12.96 -2.63
CA ASP A 99 2.31 -14.42 -2.66
C ASP A 99 3.65 -15.12 -2.41
N LEU A 100 4.75 -14.61 -2.98
CA LEU A 100 6.09 -15.15 -2.71
C LEU A 100 6.49 -15.00 -1.24
N ILE A 101 6.23 -13.85 -0.61
CA ILE A 101 6.54 -13.62 0.81
C ILE A 101 5.74 -14.60 1.66
N TYR A 102 4.41 -14.65 1.49
CA TYR A 102 3.53 -15.50 2.28
C TYR A 102 3.89 -16.99 2.22
N ARG A 103 4.20 -17.52 1.02
CA ARG A 103 4.55 -18.94 0.85
C ARG A 103 5.90 -19.32 1.48
N ASN A 104 6.72 -18.34 1.84
CA ASN A 104 8.09 -18.53 2.26
C ASN A 104 8.38 -17.96 3.66
N ASP A 105 7.40 -17.35 4.33
CA ASP A 105 7.57 -16.70 5.64
C ASP A 105 7.94 -17.70 6.75
N ASP A 106 7.31 -18.89 6.74
CA ASP A 106 7.52 -19.96 7.75
C ASP A 106 8.78 -20.82 7.55
N ARG A 107 9.57 -20.58 6.51
CA ARG A 107 10.76 -21.42 6.20
C ARG A 107 11.99 -20.89 6.92
N GLU A 108 11.95 -20.96 8.26
CA GLU A 108 13.11 -20.72 9.09
C GLU A 108 14.15 -21.82 8.87
N SER A 109 15.34 -21.47 8.36
CA SER A 109 16.63 -22.06 8.79
C SER A 109 17.83 -21.81 7.88
N HIS A 110 17.67 -21.23 6.67
CA HIS A 110 18.81 -20.99 5.77
C HIS A 110 19.05 -19.51 5.47
N GLN A 111 20.31 -19.06 5.60
CA GLN A 111 20.72 -17.67 5.37
C GLN A 111 20.34 -17.17 3.96
N ASP A 112 20.46 -18.02 2.95
CA ASP A 112 20.08 -17.70 1.57
C ASP A 112 18.59 -17.45 1.41
N HIS A 113 17.77 -18.14 2.23
CA HIS A 113 16.32 -17.94 2.27
C HIS A 113 15.94 -16.61 2.93
N ARG A 114 16.60 -16.25 4.04
CA ARG A 114 16.45 -14.91 4.66
C ARG A 114 16.81 -13.81 3.66
N ALA A 115 17.94 -13.94 2.98
CA ALA A 115 18.37 -12.96 1.97
C ALA A 115 17.36 -12.86 0.80
N PHE A 116 16.78 -13.98 0.37
CA PHE A 116 15.71 -14.01 -0.63
C PHE A 116 14.46 -13.26 -0.16
N LEU A 117 13.95 -13.54 1.04
CA LEU A 117 12.78 -12.84 1.61
C LEU A 117 13.02 -11.33 1.74
N SER A 118 14.20 -10.92 2.21
CA SER A 118 14.60 -9.51 2.26
C SER A 118 14.52 -8.85 0.88
N VAL A 119 14.98 -9.54 -0.17
CA VAL A 119 14.91 -9.04 -1.54
C VAL A 119 13.46 -8.95 -2.04
N CYS A 120 12.61 -9.94 -1.74
CA CYS A 120 11.18 -9.91 -2.08
C CYS A 120 10.47 -8.69 -1.49
N HIS A 121 10.64 -8.43 -0.19
CA HIS A 121 10.10 -7.21 0.44
C HIS A 121 10.64 -5.94 -0.24
N SER A 122 11.95 -5.84 -0.48
CA SER A 122 12.50 -4.62 -1.10
C SER A 122 12.05 -4.43 -2.57
N ASN A 123 11.76 -5.52 -3.29
CA ASN A 123 11.22 -5.45 -4.64
C ASN A 123 9.73 -5.08 -4.63
N ARG A 124 8.93 -5.61 -3.70
CA ARG A 124 7.55 -5.16 -3.48
C ARG A 124 7.51 -3.67 -3.12
N ALA A 125 8.41 -3.21 -2.26
CA ALA A 125 8.61 -1.78 -1.97
C ALA A 125 8.92 -0.95 -3.22
N THR A 126 9.69 -1.49 -4.17
CA THR A 126 9.96 -0.81 -5.45
C THR A 126 8.69 -0.61 -6.25
N ALA A 127 7.89 -1.68 -6.39
CA ALA A 127 6.64 -1.62 -7.13
C ALA A 127 5.66 -0.62 -6.50
N LEU A 128 5.55 -0.60 -5.16
CA LEU A 128 4.77 0.40 -4.42
C LEU A 128 5.26 1.84 -4.69
N LEU A 129 6.57 2.08 -4.53
CA LEU A 129 7.16 3.40 -4.71
C LEU A 129 6.99 3.94 -6.15
N LEU A 130 6.98 3.05 -7.15
CA LEU A 130 6.77 3.41 -8.56
C LEU A 130 5.29 3.55 -8.95
N ARG A 131 4.39 2.79 -8.31
CA ARG A 131 2.94 2.88 -8.54
C ARG A 131 2.35 4.20 -8.04
N ARG A 132 2.89 4.74 -6.94
CA ARG A 132 2.56 6.09 -6.42
C ARG A 132 1.07 6.31 -6.09
N GLN A 133 0.33 5.26 -5.75
CA GLN A 133 -1.01 5.44 -5.19
C GLN A 133 -0.92 5.97 -3.76
N ARG A 134 -2.01 6.59 -3.30
CA ARG A 134 -2.11 7.13 -1.95
C ARG A 134 -1.85 6.02 -0.92
N GLY A 135 -0.87 6.23 -0.05
CA GLY A 135 -0.41 5.24 0.95
C GLY A 135 0.71 4.32 0.49
N ASP A 136 1.05 4.27 -0.80
CA ASP A 136 2.10 3.40 -1.32
C ASP A 136 3.48 3.75 -0.77
N THR A 137 3.78 5.05 -0.60
CA THR A 137 5.08 5.47 -0.06
C THR A 137 5.29 4.97 1.36
N TYR A 138 4.24 4.94 2.19
CA TYR A 138 4.34 4.38 3.54
C TYR A 138 4.42 2.85 3.54
N ALA A 139 3.64 2.18 2.69
CA ALA A 139 3.76 0.73 2.50
C ALA A 139 5.19 0.34 2.03
N CYS A 140 5.81 1.16 1.18
CA CYS A 140 7.21 1.02 0.78
C CYS A 140 8.16 1.14 1.97
N VAL A 141 7.95 2.11 2.88
CA VAL A 141 8.74 2.25 4.11
C VAL A 141 8.64 0.98 4.96
N ARG A 142 7.42 0.48 5.19
CA ARG A 142 7.20 -0.75 5.97
C ARG A 142 7.90 -1.97 5.39
N ASP A 143 7.79 -2.16 4.06
CA ASP A 143 8.50 -3.26 3.39
C ASP A 143 10.01 -3.09 3.45
N CYS A 144 10.54 -1.88 3.35
CA CYS A 144 11.98 -1.67 3.46
C CYS A 144 12.50 -1.90 4.88
N ILE A 145 11.74 -1.51 5.90
CA ILE A 145 12.05 -1.80 7.31
C ILE A 145 12.07 -3.32 7.50
N LYS A 146 11.01 -4.03 7.07
CA LYS A 146 10.94 -5.49 7.16
C LYS A 146 12.08 -6.18 6.40
N ALA A 147 12.44 -5.68 5.22
CA ALA A 147 13.58 -6.19 4.45
C ALA A 147 14.90 -6.06 5.21
N LEU A 148 15.12 -4.95 5.92
CA LEU A 148 16.32 -4.72 6.73
C LEU A 148 16.29 -5.46 8.07
N GLU A 149 15.12 -5.65 8.69
CA GLU A 149 14.94 -6.55 9.84
C GLU A 149 15.38 -7.98 9.47
N ILE A 150 14.93 -8.45 8.29
CA ILE A 150 15.28 -9.78 7.78
C ILE A 150 16.76 -9.86 7.40
N HIS A 151 17.33 -8.86 6.73
CA HIS A 151 18.73 -8.88 6.31
C HIS A 151 19.30 -7.46 6.06
N ARG A 152 20.12 -6.95 6.98
CA ARG A 152 20.66 -5.56 6.95
C ARG A 152 21.65 -5.28 5.81
N GLY A 153 22.15 -6.32 5.16
CA GLY A 153 22.99 -6.21 3.97
C GLY A 153 22.27 -5.75 2.69
N ASN A 154 20.95 -5.52 2.73
CA ASN A 154 20.15 -5.09 1.59
C ASN A 154 20.26 -3.58 1.35
N SER A 155 21.30 -3.15 0.62
CA SER A 155 21.54 -1.73 0.31
C SER A 155 20.37 -1.06 -0.39
N LYS A 156 19.68 -1.80 -1.28
CA LYS A 156 18.55 -1.26 -2.03
C LYS A 156 17.34 -0.95 -1.13
N ALA A 157 17.13 -1.68 -0.02
CA ALA A 157 16.08 -1.35 0.93
C ALA A 157 16.35 -0.01 1.62
N LEU A 158 17.60 0.24 2.04
CA LEU A 158 17.99 1.50 2.65
C LEU A 158 17.93 2.68 1.67
N LEU A 159 18.34 2.48 0.41
CA LEU A 159 18.20 3.49 -0.65
C LEU A 159 16.73 3.87 -0.90
N ARG A 160 15.83 2.89 -0.83
CA ARG A 160 14.39 3.15 -0.97
C ARG A 160 13.81 3.86 0.24
N LEU A 161 14.27 3.58 1.47
CA LEU A 161 13.90 4.38 2.64
C LEU A 161 14.27 5.84 2.47
N ILE A 162 15.49 6.13 2.01
CA ILE A 162 15.93 7.51 1.70
C ILE A 162 14.95 8.13 0.71
N LYS A 163 14.67 7.46 -0.41
CA LYS A 163 13.74 7.99 -1.42
C LYS A 163 12.33 8.20 -0.90
N SER A 164 11.81 7.29 -0.08
CA SER A 164 10.49 7.38 0.53
C SER A 164 10.41 8.55 1.51
N PHE A 165 11.38 8.70 2.42
CA PHE A 165 11.39 9.82 3.36
C PHE A 165 11.59 11.16 2.67
N THR A 166 12.43 11.24 1.63
CA THR A 166 12.54 12.44 0.77
C THR A 166 11.20 12.77 0.10
N THR A 167 10.49 11.76 -0.43
CA THR A 167 9.19 11.93 -1.10
C THR A 167 8.10 12.41 -0.13
N MET A 168 8.20 12.03 1.14
CA MET A 168 7.29 12.48 2.20
C MET A 168 7.76 13.76 2.90
N GLU A 169 8.86 14.36 2.44
CA GLU A 169 9.49 15.56 3.02
C GLU A 169 9.92 15.40 4.49
N HIS A 170 10.25 14.17 4.91
CA HIS A 170 10.77 13.85 6.23
C HIS A 170 12.30 13.92 6.24
N ILE A 171 12.82 15.15 6.20
CA ILE A 171 14.24 15.45 5.99
C ILE A 171 15.12 14.82 7.08
N GLY A 172 14.71 14.87 8.35
CA GLY A 172 15.48 14.29 9.46
C GLY A 172 15.71 12.79 9.31
N LEU A 173 14.65 12.05 8.97
CA LEU A 173 14.75 10.61 8.72
C LEU A 173 15.52 10.29 7.44
N ALA A 174 15.35 11.08 6.38
CA ALA A 174 16.12 10.92 5.15
C ALA A 174 17.62 11.08 5.43
N ARG A 175 18.03 12.13 6.16
CA ARG A 175 19.42 12.34 6.60
C ARG A 175 19.93 11.19 7.48
N LYS A 176 19.12 10.71 8.43
CA LYS A 176 19.46 9.54 9.27
C LYS A 176 19.76 8.30 8.42
N CYS A 177 18.93 8.03 7.41
CA CYS A 177 19.15 6.93 6.48
C CYS A 177 20.40 7.13 5.60
N VAL A 178 20.66 8.34 5.11
CA VAL A 178 21.87 8.67 4.33
C VAL A 178 23.13 8.45 5.16
N GLN A 179 23.14 8.95 6.40
CA GLN A 179 24.27 8.75 7.32
C GLN A 179 24.51 7.26 7.60
N LYS A 180 23.44 6.49 7.81
CA LYS A 180 23.55 5.03 7.97
C LYS A 180 24.05 4.36 6.70
N PHE A 181 23.61 4.82 5.52
CA PHE A 181 24.07 4.27 4.24
C PHE A 181 25.56 4.52 4.04
N LYS A 182 26.07 5.71 4.38
CA LYS A 182 27.50 6.04 4.38
C LYS A 182 28.31 5.14 5.30
N GLU A 183 27.82 4.92 6.52
CA GLU A 183 28.46 4.03 7.50
C GLU A 183 28.56 2.59 6.96
N TRP A 184 27.50 2.12 6.31
CA TRP A 184 27.39 0.74 5.83
C TRP A 184 28.07 0.50 4.48
N TYR A 185 28.12 1.52 3.61
CA TYR A 185 28.57 1.44 2.22
C TYR A 185 29.44 2.66 1.82
N PRO A 186 30.56 2.93 2.52
CA PRO A 186 31.30 4.20 2.41
C PRO A 186 31.87 4.52 1.02
N ASN A 187 32.04 3.52 0.15
CA ASN A 187 32.61 3.65 -1.19
C ASN A 187 31.54 3.64 -2.30
N ASP A 188 30.26 3.68 -1.95
CA ASP A 188 29.17 3.64 -2.94
C ASP A 188 28.99 5.03 -3.60
N THR A 189 29.00 5.07 -4.92
CA THR A 189 28.94 6.32 -5.70
C THR A 189 27.59 7.01 -5.63
N ALA A 190 26.54 6.33 -5.16
CA ALA A 190 25.22 6.92 -5.04
C ALA A 190 25.10 7.90 -3.86
N ILE A 191 26.07 7.90 -2.93
CA ILE A 191 26.05 8.73 -1.72
C ILE A 191 25.92 10.22 -2.03
N GLU A 192 26.75 10.76 -2.91
CA GLU A 192 26.78 12.20 -3.23
C GLU A 192 25.42 12.68 -3.74
N LYS A 193 24.81 11.91 -4.64
CA LYS A 193 23.47 12.21 -5.17
C LYS A 193 22.39 12.14 -4.09
N MET A 194 22.48 11.19 -3.16
CA MET A 194 21.49 11.09 -2.08
C MET A 194 21.57 12.29 -1.13
N GLU A 195 22.76 12.82 -0.87
CA GLU A 195 22.94 14.04 -0.09
C GLU A 195 22.37 15.25 -0.82
N GLU A 196 22.70 15.42 -2.10
CA GLU A 196 22.17 16.48 -2.93
C GLU A 196 20.63 16.47 -2.96
N ASP A 197 20.02 15.30 -3.19
CA ASP A 197 18.56 15.12 -3.20
C ASP A 197 17.91 15.52 -1.85
N VAL A 198 18.59 15.30 -0.73
CA VAL A 198 18.08 15.61 0.62
C VAL A 198 18.34 17.06 1.02
N GLU A 199 19.48 17.63 0.62
CA GLU A 199 19.83 19.04 0.85
C GLU A 199 19.00 20.00 0.00
N ALA A 200 18.55 19.57 -1.17
CA ALA A 200 17.63 20.33 -2.01
C ALA A 200 16.23 20.53 -1.38
N LEU A 201 15.88 19.76 -0.35
CA LEU A 201 14.60 19.92 0.36
C LEU A 201 14.64 21.15 1.27
N THR A 202 13.59 21.98 1.19
CA THR A 202 13.42 23.12 2.09
C THR A 202 13.17 22.63 3.52
N PRO A 203 13.96 23.07 4.52
CA PRO A 203 13.72 22.74 5.92
C PRO A 203 12.28 23.10 6.30
N ASN A 204 11.52 22.10 6.74
CA ASN A 204 10.18 22.27 7.26
C ASN A 204 10.18 21.79 8.72
N ASP A 205 9.43 22.48 9.58
CA ASP A 205 9.24 22.10 10.99
C ASP A 205 8.31 20.87 11.14
N ARG A 206 8.41 19.89 10.23
CA ARG A 206 7.68 18.65 10.37
C ARG A 206 8.27 17.91 11.58
N PRO A 207 7.47 17.63 12.62
CA PRO A 207 7.95 16.85 13.75
C PRO A 207 8.49 15.51 13.24
N GLU A 208 9.60 15.07 13.82
CA GLU A 208 10.13 13.74 13.54
C GLU A 208 9.03 12.71 13.80
N LEU A 209 8.96 11.69 12.94
CA LEU A 209 7.91 10.67 12.99
C LEU A 209 8.07 9.78 14.20
N VAL A 210 7.70 10.30 15.36
CA VAL A 210 7.58 9.52 16.59
C VAL A 210 6.22 8.84 16.53
N ALA A 211 6.20 7.53 16.74
CA ALA A 211 4.97 6.78 16.75
C ALA A 211 4.19 7.10 18.05
N PRO A 212 3.16 7.98 18.02
CA PRO A 212 2.64 8.59 19.23
C PRO A 212 2.10 7.53 20.19
N GLU A 213 2.27 7.73 21.50
CA GLU A 213 1.74 6.81 22.51
C GLU A 213 0.22 6.62 22.34
N GLY A 214 -0.27 5.39 22.48
CA GLY A 214 -1.67 5.04 22.24
C GLY A 214 -2.11 5.05 20.76
N VAL A 215 -1.19 5.23 19.80
CA VAL A 215 -1.47 5.13 18.35
C VAL A 215 -0.93 3.83 17.78
N VAL A 216 -1.80 3.11 17.06
CA VAL A 216 -1.54 1.80 16.48
C VAL A 216 -1.54 1.88 14.96
N ASP A 217 -0.56 1.22 14.33
CA ASP A 217 -0.45 1.11 12.87
C ASP A 217 -1.28 -0.07 12.32
N TYR A 218 -1.61 -0.04 11.04
CA TYR A 218 -2.37 -1.13 10.40
C TYR A 218 -1.54 -2.41 10.33
N GLN A 219 -2.18 -3.57 10.31
CA GLN A 219 -1.52 -4.84 10.03
C GLN A 219 -1.34 -5.05 8.53
N GLU A 220 -2.42 -4.87 7.77
CA GLU A 220 -2.45 -5.13 6.34
C GLU A 220 -3.23 -4.07 5.55
N ARG A 221 -2.88 -3.90 4.27
CA ARG A 221 -3.51 -2.95 3.35
C ARG A 221 -3.85 -3.63 2.02
N TYR A 222 -5.09 -3.44 1.60
CA TYR A 222 -5.63 -3.92 0.34
C TYR A 222 -5.79 -2.75 -0.63
N GLY A 223 -5.11 -2.82 -1.77
CA GLY A 223 -5.10 -1.78 -2.79
C GLY A 223 -5.84 -2.18 -4.06
N GLY A 224 -6.00 -1.23 -4.98
CA GLY A 224 -6.66 -1.42 -6.28
C GLY A 224 -7.99 -0.68 -6.39
N SER A 225 -8.82 -0.73 -5.35
CA SER A 225 -10.02 0.10 -5.26
C SER A 225 -9.65 1.57 -5.05
N THR A 226 -10.42 2.47 -5.67
CA THR A 226 -10.28 3.92 -5.49
C THR A 226 -11.63 4.51 -5.08
N ASN A 227 -11.60 5.33 -4.02
CA ASN A 227 -12.78 5.91 -3.37
C ASN A 227 -12.62 7.43 -3.24
N HIS A 228 -12.77 8.17 -4.34
CA HIS A 228 -12.55 9.63 -4.40
C HIS A 228 -13.83 10.46 -4.54
N GLN A 229 -14.91 9.86 -4.99
CA GLN A 229 -16.17 10.54 -5.33
C GLN A 229 -17.15 10.52 -4.16
N THR A 230 -17.16 9.44 -3.37
CA THR A 230 -18.08 9.30 -2.24
C THR A 230 -17.37 8.92 -0.95
N ASP A 231 -17.88 9.44 0.17
CA ASP A 231 -17.33 9.25 1.52
C ASP A 231 -17.90 8.01 2.23
N ILE A 232 -18.73 7.18 1.57
CA ILE A 232 -19.39 6.03 2.20
C ILE A 232 -19.11 4.77 1.37
N LYS A 233 -18.29 3.88 1.93
CA LYS A 233 -17.88 2.62 1.31
C LYS A 233 -17.71 1.54 2.34
N GLU A 234 -18.46 0.47 2.23
CA GLU A 234 -18.29 -0.67 3.12
C GLU A 234 -17.08 -1.51 2.73
N ALA A 235 -16.44 -2.07 3.74
CA ALA A 235 -15.49 -3.17 3.60
C ALA A 235 -15.77 -4.18 4.71
N ASN A 236 -15.77 -5.46 4.38
CA ASN A 236 -16.11 -6.52 5.31
C ASN A 236 -15.14 -7.70 5.20
N PHE A 237 -15.03 -8.45 6.30
CA PHE A 237 -14.46 -9.78 6.28
C PHE A 237 -15.44 -10.76 5.60
N PHE A 238 -14.92 -11.71 4.84
CA PHE A 238 -15.74 -12.66 4.09
C PHE A 238 -15.14 -14.08 4.09
N GLY A 239 -16.04 -15.06 3.99
CA GLY A 239 -15.73 -16.48 4.02
C GLY A 239 -15.95 -17.11 5.40
N SER A 240 -15.92 -18.45 5.47
CA SER A 240 -16.16 -19.18 6.71
C SER A 240 -15.08 -18.93 7.77
N ARG A 241 -13.88 -18.52 7.36
CA ARG A 241 -12.72 -18.25 8.21
C ARG A 241 -12.21 -16.82 8.11
N ASP A 242 -13.04 -15.90 7.59
CA ASP A 242 -12.63 -14.52 7.30
C ASP A 242 -11.35 -14.45 6.44
N GLN A 243 -11.19 -15.42 5.53
CA GLN A 243 -9.99 -15.55 4.71
C GLN A 243 -9.96 -14.55 3.53
N TYR A 244 -11.04 -13.81 3.33
CA TYR A 244 -11.17 -12.78 2.31
C TYR A 244 -11.57 -11.44 2.93
N ILE A 245 -11.17 -10.38 2.25
CA ILE A 245 -11.70 -9.02 2.45
C ILE A 245 -12.50 -8.66 1.22
N ILE A 246 -13.66 -8.05 1.40
CA ILE A 246 -14.50 -7.52 0.32
C ILE A 246 -14.73 -6.04 0.52
N ALA A 247 -14.79 -5.27 -0.57
CA ALA A 247 -15.18 -3.87 -0.52
C ALA A 247 -15.76 -3.39 -1.84
N GLY A 248 -16.61 -2.37 -1.76
CA GLY A 248 -17.07 -1.61 -2.94
C GLY A 248 -16.12 -0.48 -3.32
N SER A 249 -16.28 0.01 -4.54
CA SER A 249 -15.48 1.10 -5.09
C SER A 249 -16.34 2.05 -5.92
N ASP A 250 -15.87 3.30 -6.07
CA ASP A 250 -16.49 4.32 -6.94
C ASP A 250 -16.45 3.96 -8.43
N CYS A 251 -15.84 2.83 -8.79
CA CYS A 251 -15.93 2.28 -10.14
C CYS A 251 -17.15 1.39 -10.37
N GLY A 252 -18.01 1.17 -9.38
CA GLY A 252 -19.16 0.27 -9.46
C GLY A 252 -18.79 -1.22 -9.26
N HIS A 253 -17.54 -1.50 -8.89
CA HIS A 253 -17.06 -2.87 -8.77
C HIS A 253 -16.85 -3.27 -7.31
N MET A 254 -17.17 -4.54 -7.03
CA MET A 254 -16.79 -5.24 -5.81
C MET A 254 -15.40 -5.85 -5.99
N TYR A 255 -14.51 -5.57 -5.05
CA TYR A 255 -13.19 -6.19 -4.98
C TYR A 255 -13.19 -7.27 -3.91
N ILE A 256 -12.53 -8.39 -4.21
CA ILE A 256 -12.29 -9.48 -3.26
C ILE A 256 -10.79 -9.71 -3.20
N TRP A 257 -10.21 -9.60 -2.00
CA TRP A 257 -8.80 -9.89 -1.73
C TRP A 257 -8.66 -11.10 -0.84
N ASN A 258 -7.55 -11.84 -0.98
CA ASN A 258 -7.11 -12.78 0.05
C ASN A 258 -6.55 -11.99 1.22
N ARG A 259 -7.00 -12.31 2.43
CA ARG A 259 -6.68 -11.54 3.63
C ARG A 259 -5.19 -11.55 3.96
N ASP A 260 -4.52 -12.69 3.86
CA ASP A 260 -3.14 -12.86 4.34
C ASP A 260 -2.08 -12.36 3.35
N THR A 261 -2.44 -12.26 2.06
CA THR A 261 -1.52 -11.88 0.98
C THR A 261 -1.83 -10.53 0.36
N SER A 262 -2.98 -9.92 0.70
CA SER A 262 -3.55 -8.75 0.02
C SER A 262 -3.77 -8.90 -1.49
N LYS A 263 -3.63 -10.11 -2.03
CA LYS A 263 -3.75 -10.40 -3.45
C LYS A 263 -5.20 -10.34 -3.90
N ILE A 264 -5.45 -9.71 -5.04
CA ILE A 264 -6.78 -9.67 -5.66
C ILE A 264 -7.18 -11.08 -6.12
N GLN A 265 -8.29 -11.57 -5.59
CA GLN A 265 -8.92 -12.84 -6.01
C GLN A 265 -9.90 -12.60 -7.16
N GLY A 266 -10.57 -11.45 -7.17
CA GLY A 266 -11.45 -11.06 -8.26
C GLY A 266 -11.98 -9.64 -8.10
N ILE A 267 -12.39 -9.09 -9.25
CA ILE A 267 -13.12 -7.83 -9.35
C ILE A 267 -14.42 -8.15 -10.08
N PHE A 268 -15.55 -7.71 -9.55
CA PHE A 268 -16.89 -8.03 -10.05
C PHE A 268 -17.69 -6.75 -10.27
N GLU A 269 -18.27 -6.61 -11.46
CA GLU A 269 -19.16 -5.51 -11.84
C GLU A 269 -20.50 -5.65 -11.11
N ALA A 270 -20.71 -4.81 -10.11
CA ALA A 270 -21.79 -4.93 -9.15
C ALA A 270 -22.81 -3.78 -9.21
N ASP A 271 -22.44 -2.69 -9.85
CA ASP A 271 -23.22 -1.46 -10.04
C ASP A 271 -22.60 -0.75 -11.27
N ASP A 272 -23.40 -0.01 -12.03
CA ASP A 272 -22.94 0.68 -13.24
C ASP A 272 -22.10 1.92 -12.87
N HIS A 273 -22.33 2.49 -11.68
CA HIS A 273 -21.69 3.73 -11.23
C HIS A 273 -20.79 3.51 -10.01
N ILE A 274 -21.39 3.34 -8.84
CA ILE A 274 -20.73 3.49 -7.55
C ILE A 274 -21.26 2.43 -6.61
N LEU A 275 -20.39 1.50 -6.21
CA LEU A 275 -20.77 0.49 -5.23
C LEU A 275 -20.49 0.99 -3.81
N ASN A 276 -21.52 1.05 -2.97
CA ASN A 276 -21.43 1.58 -1.60
C ASN A 276 -21.38 0.47 -0.56
N ILE A 277 -22.23 -0.55 -0.71
CA ILE A 277 -22.54 -1.58 0.29
C ILE A 277 -22.04 -2.94 -0.19
N CYS A 278 -21.39 -3.68 0.70
CA CYS A 278 -20.87 -5.02 0.46
C CYS A 278 -21.07 -5.85 1.73
N GLN A 279 -22.26 -6.42 1.89
CA GLN A 279 -22.66 -7.14 3.10
C GLN A 279 -22.56 -8.65 2.89
N PRO A 280 -21.63 -9.34 3.57
CA PRO A 280 -21.58 -10.80 3.53
C PRO A 280 -22.74 -11.39 4.34
N HIS A 281 -23.27 -12.52 3.89
CA HIS A 281 -24.18 -13.30 4.73
C HIS A 281 -23.43 -13.82 5.97
N PRO A 282 -24.03 -13.80 7.18
CA PRO A 282 -23.35 -14.24 8.41
C PRO A 282 -22.78 -15.66 8.34
N ASP A 283 -23.59 -16.61 7.83
CA ASP A 283 -23.21 -18.03 7.81
C ASP A 283 -23.01 -18.68 6.41
N GLN A 284 -23.49 -18.05 5.34
CA GLN A 284 -23.46 -18.62 3.99
C GLN A 284 -22.40 -17.94 3.13
N PHE A 285 -21.92 -18.63 2.09
CA PHE A 285 -21.02 -18.05 1.10
C PHE A 285 -21.83 -17.20 0.10
N MET A 286 -22.40 -16.10 0.60
CA MET A 286 -23.21 -15.16 -0.16
C MET A 286 -22.85 -13.73 0.20
N ILE A 287 -23.08 -12.83 -0.73
CA ILE A 287 -22.87 -11.39 -0.55
C ILE A 287 -24.11 -10.66 -1.06
N ALA A 288 -24.53 -9.60 -0.39
CA ALA A 288 -25.48 -8.62 -0.89
C ALA A 288 -24.73 -7.32 -1.19
N THR A 289 -24.94 -6.75 -2.38
CA THR A 289 -24.34 -5.48 -2.76
C THR A 289 -25.41 -4.49 -3.19
N ALA A 290 -25.18 -3.22 -2.89
CA ALA A 290 -26.02 -2.11 -3.34
C ALA A 290 -25.16 -0.86 -3.53
N GLY A 291 -25.46 -0.08 -4.56
CA GLY A 291 -24.73 1.14 -4.90
C GLY A 291 -25.64 2.36 -4.98
N ILE A 292 -25.53 3.11 -6.08
CA ILE A 292 -26.40 4.26 -6.37
C ILE A 292 -27.55 3.84 -7.28
N ASP A 293 -27.39 2.75 -8.03
CA ASP A 293 -28.42 2.23 -8.90
C ASP A 293 -29.59 1.63 -8.09
N ASP A 294 -30.72 1.38 -8.75
CA ASP A 294 -31.97 0.92 -8.12
C ASP A 294 -31.94 -0.58 -7.73
N ASP A 295 -30.89 -1.30 -8.11
CA ASP A 295 -30.77 -2.74 -7.96
C ASP A 295 -30.01 -3.16 -6.69
N ILE A 296 -30.51 -4.21 -6.05
CA ILE A 296 -29.79 -4.96 -5.01
C ILE A 296 -29.38 -6.29 -5.59
N LEU A 297 -28.07 -6.57 -5.63
CA LEU A 297 -27.55 -7.83 -6.17
C LEU A 297 -27.21 -8.82 -5.05
N LEU A 298 -27.64 -10.07 -5.24
CA LEU A 298 -27.25 -11.19 -4.41
C LEU A 298 -26.25 -12.08 -5.17
N TRP A 299 -25.12 -12.34 -4.53
CA TRP A 299 -24.01 -13.11 -5.07
C TRP A 299 -23.93 -14.46 -4.38
N GLN A 300 -23.83 -15.52 -5.16
CA GLN A 300 -23.55 -16.86 -4.66
C GLN A 300 -22.73 -17.64 -5.69
N PRO A 301 -21.83 -18.54 -5.25
CA PRO A 301 -21.07 -19.39 -6.15
C PRO A 301 -22.01 -20.41 -6.76
N ILE A 302 -21.86 -20.66 -8.06
CA ILE A 302 -22.71 -21.62 -8.76
C ILE A 302 -21.79 -22.66 -9.38
N LEU A 303 -21.98 -23.92 -8.95
CA LEU A 303 -21.13 -25.04 -9.34
C LEU A 303 -21.34 -25.46 -10.80
N GLU A 304 -22.58 -25.39 -11.30
CA GLU A 304 -22.94 -25.74 -12.67
C GLU A 304 -23.98 -24.74 -13.17
N ARG A 305 -23.71 -24.11 -14.32
CA ARG A 305 -24.69 -23.29 -15.04
C ARG A 305 -24.85 -23.80 -16.48
N PRO A 306 -26.06 -24.23 -16.88
CA PRO A 306 -26.37 -24.63 -18.25
C PRO A 306 -26.64 -23.46 -19.20
N ASP A 307 -26.59 -22.21 -18.73
CA ASP A 307 -27.01 -21.00 -19.45
C ASP A 307 -25.88 -19.98 -19.69
N ALA A 308 -25.97 -19.30 -20.84
CA ALA A 308 -25.04 -18.29 -21.37
C ALA A 308 -25.10 -16.94 -20.63
N PHE A 309 -25.09 -16.96 -19.29
CA PHE A 309 -25.05 -15.73 -18.51
C PHE A 309 -23.67 -15.07 -18.64
N LEU A 310 -23.66 -13.78 -18.95
CA LEU A 310 -22.44 -12.98 -18.96
C LEU A 310 -21.85 -12.95 -17.55
N SER A 311 -20.60 -13.35 -17.42
CA SER A 311 -19.84 -13.24 -16.18
C SER A 311 -19.66 -11.77 -15.83
N ARG A 312 -20.12 -11.37 -14.64
CA ARG A 312 -19.81 -10.05 -14.05
C ARG A 312 -18.37 -9.94 -13.54
N ARG A 313 -17.59 -11.04 -13.57
CA ARG A 313 -16.18 -11.02 -13.19
C ARG A 313 -15.35 -10.38 -14.30
N VAL A 314 -14.54 -9.39 -13.92
CA VAL A 314 -13.50 -8.82 -14.77
C VAL A 314 -12.48 -9.90 -15.13
N GLU A 315 -12.23 -10.08 -16.43
CA GLU A 315 -11.37 -11.15 -16.96
C GLU A 315 -9.90 -10.98 -16.56
N ASP A 316 -9.32 -9.79 -16.80
CA ASP A 316 -7.99 -9.41 -16.32
C ASP A 316 -8.11 -8.24 -15.31
N PRO A 317 -8.04 -8.54 -14.00
CA PRO A 317 -8.06 -7.51 -12.95
C PRO A 317 -6.94 -6.47 -13.07
N TYR A 318 -5.76 -6.86 -13.54
CA TYR A 318 -4.60 -5.96 -13.59
C TYR A 318 -4.73 -5.00 -14.77
N GLU A 319 -5.07 -5.50 -15.95
CA GLU A 319 -5.33 -4.66 -17.12
C GLU A 319 -6.48 -3.68 -16.83
N PHE A 320 -7.53 -4.14 -16.13
CA PHE A 320 -8.64 -3.29 -15.70
C PHE A 320 -8.19 -2.13 -14.80
N MET A 321 -7.37 -2.41 -13.78
CA MET A 321 -6.84 -1.38 -12.89
C MET A 321 -5.89 -0.41 -13.60
N GLU A 322 -5.04 -0.93 -14.50
CA GLU A 322 -4.07 -0.13 -15.26
C GLU A 322 -4.77 0.86 -16.20
N LYS A 323 -5.76 0.42 -16.97
CA LYS A 323 -6.57 1.31 -17.84
C LYS A 323 -7.22 2.47 -17.07
N ARG A 324 -7.66 2.21 -15.84
CA ARG A 324 -8.29 3.22 -14.98
C ARG A 324 -7.26 4.15 -14.33
N ALA A 325 -6.07 3.67 -14.02
CA ALA A 325 -4.96 4.52 -13.56
C ALA A 325 -4.56 5.54 -14.64
N ASP A 326 -4.54 5.12 -15.91
CA ASP A 326 -4.27 6.02 -17.06
C ASP A 326 -5.42 7.01 -17.29
N GLY A 327 -6.68 6.59 -17.09
CA GLY A 327 -7.87 7.45 -17.18
C GLY A 327 -8.01 8.48 -16.07
N MET A 328 -7.40 8.25 -14.90
CA MET A 328 -7.27 9.24 -13.82
C MET A 328 -6.20 10.30 -14.07
N GLY A 329 -5.57 10.30 -15.25
CA GLY A 329 -4.73 11.38 -15.79
C GLY A 329 -5.48 12.71 -16.05
N GLY A 330 -6.55 13.00 -15.30
CA GLY A 330 -6.97 14.36 -15.05
C GLY A 330 -5.77 15.08 -14.44
N ARG A 331 -5.07 15.88 -15.26
CA ARG A 331 -4.12 16.87 -14.79
C ARG A 331 -4.74 17.52 -13.56
N ILE A 332 -4.16 17.30 -12.39
CA ILE A 332 -4.23 18.32 -11.36
C ILE A 332 -3.50 19.49 -12.02
N HIS A 333 -4.25 20.35 -12.70
CA HIS A 333 -3.79 21.70 -12.97
C HIS A 333 -3.51 22.24 -11.57
N LEU A 334 -2.22 22.32 -11.24
CA LEU A 334 -1.73 23.21 -10.20
C LEU A 334 -2.22 24.61 -10.58
N HIS A 335 -3.45 24.94 -10.22
CA HIS A 335 -3.80 26.30 -9.83
C HIS A 335 -3.14 26.53 -8.46
N MET A 336 -1.80 26.45 -8.45
CA MET A 336 -0.98 27.19 -7.52
C MET A 336 -1.38 28.64 -7.70
N LEU A 337 -2.17 29.16 -6.77
CA LEU A 337 -1.94 30.46 -6.11
C LEU A 337 -1.19 31.50 -6.97
N ARG A 338 -1.70 31.77 -8.18
CA ARG A 338 -1.23 32.84 -9.07
C ARG A 338 -2.26 33.94 -9.28
N ASP A 339 -3.47 33.76 -8.75
CA ASP A 339 -4.56 34.74 -8.83
C ASP A 339 -4.83 35.49 -7.52
N LEU A 340 -3.95 35.39 -6.52
CA LEU A 340 -3.97 36.27 -5.34
C LEU A 340 -2.98 37.45 -5.42
N ALA A 341 -2.40 37.70 -6.61
CA ALA A 341 -1.49 38.81 -6.89
C ALA A 341 -1.94 39.69 -8.06
N ARG A 342 -3.23 39.60 -8.46
CA ARG A 342 -3.82 40.49 -9.48
C ARG A 342 -4.98 41.35 -8.99
N ASP A 343 -5.51 41.09 -7.81
CA ASP A 343 -6.52 41.96 -7.21
C ASP A 343 -5.87 42.91 -6.19
N ASN A 344 -5.71 44.14 -6.66
CA ASN A 344 -5.41 45.38 -5.93
C ASN A 344 -3.94 45.76 -5.72
N SER A 345 -3.44 46.54 -6.68
CA SER A 345 -3.04 47.91 -6.37
C SER A 345 -3.13 48.84 -7.60
N GLN A 346 -4.18 49.67 -7.59
CA GLN A 346 -4.18 51.09 -7.96
C GLN A 346 -4.02 51.50 -9.45
N CYS A 347 -5.14 52.06 -9.94
CA CYS A 347 -5.24 53.47 -10.36
C CYS A 347 -4.66 53.89 -11.73
N VAL A 348 -5.45 54.77 -12.39
CA VAL A 348 -5.10 55.83 -13.36
C VAL A 348 -5.54 55.60 -14.82
N GLN A 349 -6.45 56.50 -15.25
CA GLN A 349 -6.88 56.90 -16.60
C GLN A 349 -7.84 55.94 -17.32
N SER A 350 -9.08 56.30 -17.67
CA SER A 350 -9.79 57.59 -17.79
C SER A 350 -11.27 57.42 -17.48
#